data_AF-A0A7U6QPK0-F1
#
_entry.id   AF-A0A7U6QPK0-F1
#
_cell.length_a   1.000
_cell.length_b   1.000
_cell.length_c   1.000
_cell.angle_alpha   90.00
_cell.angle_beta   90.00
_cell.angle_gamma   90.00
#
_symmetry.space_group_name_H-M   'P 1'
#
loop_
_entity.id
_entity.type
_entity.pdbx_description
1 polymer ?
#
loop_
_entity_poly.entity_id
_entity_poly.type
_entity_poly.pdbx_seq_one_letter_code
_entity_poly.pdbx_strand_id
1 'polypeptide(L)'
;MIPAGTLIDEYWVNVLDNNAIDDIWVRSVITCDIEHGVCSQCYGRDLARGHKVNIGESVGVMAAQSIGEPGTQLTMRTFHVGGAASSASVDNSISVRNAGQAHFENMKTVQHTDGHLVIVSRSAEIALTDELGRERERYKVPYGSSVLVKDEEQVESGQTIAKWDPHTHPIITEFAGTARFSDIVDGSTATVKVDDATGMSSFEILATRDRSSSAKDLRPAIILNTDEGKEVVYFLPAETIIRVSDGEKSSSRFDSRPCPTSLFWYKRYYRWSTTCC
;
A
#
# COMPACT_ATOMS: atom_id res chain seq x y z
N MET A 1 22.69 3.38 -9.48
CA MET A 1 22.20 3.97 -8.21
C MET A 1 22.16 2.83 -7.21
N ILE A 2 22.87 2.98 -6.08
CA ILE A 2 23.28 1.92 -5.12
C ILE A 2 24.14 0.79 -5.75
N PRO A 3 25.44 0.67 -5.40
CA PRO A 3 26.25 -0.44 -5.87
C PRO A 3 25.80 -1.77 -5.25
N ALA A 4 26.00 -2.86 -5.99
CA ALA A 4 25.70 -4.21 -5.49
C ALA A 4 26.54 -4.52 -4.24
N GLY A 5 25.89 -5.11 -3.23
CA GLY A 5 26.56 -5.49 -1.97
C GLY A 5 26.69 -4.35 -0.95
N THR A 6 26.01 -3.23 -1.15
CA THR A 6 25.93 -2.15 -0.15
C THR A 6 25.02 -2.54 1.01
N LEU A 7 25.41 -2.19 2.24
CA LEU A 7 24.54 -2.32 3.41
C LEU A 7 23.46 -1.22 3.35
N ILE A 8 22.19 -1.61 3.48
CA ILE A 8 21.08 -0.66 3.44
C ILE A 8 20.90 -0.07 4.84
N ASP A 9 21.34 1.17 5.00
CA ASP A 9 21.12 2.00 6.19
C ASP A 9 19.97 2.98 5.95
N GLU A 10 19.55 3.71 6.99
CA GLU A 10 18.44 4.67 6.97
C GLU A 10 18.63 5.77 5.91
N TYR A 11 19.90 6.15 5.65
CA TYR A 11 20.24 7.06 4.57
C TYR A 11 19.83 6.52 3.20
N TRP A 12 20.13 5.24 2.92
CA TRP A 12 19.80 4.61 1.66
C TRP A 12 18.29 4.41 1.50
N VAL A 13 17.58 4.13 2.59
CA VAL A 13 16.11 4.07 2.61
C VAL A 13 15.52 5.42 2.18
N ASN A 14 15.99 6.54 2.75
CA ASN A 14 15.52 7.87 2.35
C ASN A 14 15.79 8.17 0.87
N VAL A 15 16.94 7.75 0.35
CA VAL A 15 17.26 7.89 -1.08
C VAL A 15 16.30 7.06 -1.93
N LEU A 16 15.98 5.83 -1.52
CA LEU A 16 15.02 4.97 -2.23
C LEU A 16 13.60 5.58 -2.22
N ASP A 17 13.14 6.07 -1.06
CA ASP A 17 11.83 6.70 -0.89
C ASP A 17 11.68 7.97 -1.73
N ASN A 18 12.71 8.82 -1.76
CA ASN A 18 12.72 10.04 -2.57
C ASN A 18 12.70 9.75 -4.08
N ASN A 19 13.21 8.58 -4.49
CA ASN A 19 13.17 8.13 -5.89
C ASN A 19 11.95 7.25 -6.21
N ALA A 20 11.04 7.04 -5.25
CA ALA A 20 9.85 6.21 -5.39
C ALA A 20 10.14 4.80 -5.95
N ILE A 21 11.20 4.14 -5.46
CA ILE A 21 11.56 2.78 -5.86
C ILE A 21 10.80 1.78 -4.99
N ASP A 22 9.95 0.96 -5.61
CA ASP A 22 9.07 0.02 -4.91
C ASP A 22 9.71 -1.33 -4.58
N ASP A 23 10.53 -1.85 -5.51
CA ASP A 23 11.12 -3.18 -5.41
C ASP A 23 12.64 -3.11 -5.56
N ILE A 24 13.34 -3.82 -4.68
CA ILE A 24 14.79 -3.94 -4.71
C ILE A 24 15.21 -5.41 -4.60
N TRP A 25 16.27 -5.76 -5.32
CA TRP A 25 16.91 -7.06 -5.20
C TRP A 25 17.85 -7.07 -4.00
N VAL A 26 17.50 -7.86 -2.98
CA VAL A 26 18.29 -8.00 -1.75
C VAL A 26 18.89 -9.40 -1.63
N ARG A 27 19.96 -9.50 -0.83
CA ARG A 27 20.47 -10.81 -0.39
C ARG A 27 19.55 -11.37 0.69
N SER A 28 19.39 -12.70 0.68
CA SER A 28 18.61 -13.42 1.69
C SER A 28 19.49 -14.47 2.35
N VAL A 29 19.16 -14.83 3.60
CA VAL A 29 19.77 -15.97 4.29
C VAL A 29 19.46 -17.30 3.59
N ILE A 30 18.36 -17.36 2.84
CA ILE A 30 17.94 -18.56 2.08
C ILE A 30 18.80 -18.76 0.82
N THR A 31 19.30 -17.68 0.24
CA THR A 31 20.12 -17.72 -0.99
C THR A 31 21.62 -17.77 -0.69
N CYS A 32 22.00 -18.17 0.52
CA CYS A 32 23.40 -18.25 0.94
C CYS A 32 24.02 -19.60 0.52
N ASP A 33 25.16 -19.56 -0.18
CA ASP A 33 25.86 -20.77 -0.66
C ASP A 33 26.73 -21.47 0.42
N ILE A 34 26.77 -20.96 1.66
CA ILE A 34 27.62 -21.51 2.71
C ILE A 34 26.98 -22.78 3.29
N GLU A 35 27.73 -23.89 3.33
CA GLU A 35 27.25 -25.19 3.83
C GLU A 35 26.89 -25.17 5.32
N HIS A 36 27.73 -24.53 6.15
CA HIS A 36 27.55 -24.44 7.59
C HIS A 36 27.66 -23.00 8.07
N GLY A 37 26.52 -22.37 8.30
CA GLY A 37 26.41 -21.00 8.77
C GLY A 37 25.87 -20.05 7.72
N VAL A 38 25.98 -18.75 7.98
CA VAL A 38 25.44 -17.70 7.11
C VAL A 38 26.50 -16.63 6.91
N CYS A 39 26.59 -16.11 5.68
CA CYS A 39 27.52 -15.06 5.34
C CYS A 39 27.09 -13.72 5.97
N SER A 40 28.04 -12.91 6.46
CA SER A 40 27.72 -11.60 7.07
C SER A 40 27.01 -10.65 6.09
N GLN A 41 27.29 -10.79 4.79
CA GLN A 41 26.62 -10.03 3.72
C GLN A 41 25.16 -10.46 3.49
N CYS A 42 24.83 -11.71 3.82
CA CYS A 42 23.53 -12.33 3.57
C CYS A 42 22.57 -12.02 4.72
N TYR A 43 23.12 -11.87 5.94
CA TYR A 43 22.37 -11.44 7.11
C TYR A 43 22.30 -9.90 7.22
N GLY A 44 23.40 -9.20 6.93
CA GLY A 44 23.46 -7.74 6.96
C GLY A 44 23.77 -7.18 8.34
N ARG A 45 22.77 -6.58 9.01
CA ARG A 45 22.92 -5.78 10.23
C ARG A 45 22.34 -6.51 11.45
N ASP A 46 23.05 -6.48 12.57
CA ASP A 46 22.51 -6.90 13.87
C ASP A 46 21.51 -5.84 14.36
N LEU A 47 20.24 -6.21 14.46
CA LEU A 47 19.19 -5.30 14.94
C LEU A 47 19.31 -4.97 16.44
N ALA A 48 20.02 -5.77 17.22
CA ALA A 48 20.20 -5.52 18.65
C ALA A 48 21.26 -4.45 18.93
N ARG A 49 22.30 -4.38 18.10
CA ARG A 49 23.45 -3.46 18.30
C ARG A 49 23.58 -2.38 17.24
N GLY A 50 22.92 -2.55 16.10
CA GLY A 50 22.86 -1.54 15.04
C GLY A 50 24.13 -1.45 14.19
N HIS A 51 25.02 -2.44 14.18
CA HIS A 51 26.16 -2.52 13.27
C HIS A 51 26.11 -3.81 12.42
N LYS A 52 26.99 -3.92 11.42
CA LYS A 52 27.08 -5.13 10.57
C LYS A 52 27.41 -6.35 11.42
N VAL A 53 26.73 -7.48 11.22
CA VAL A 53 26.95 -8.70 12.03
C VAL A 53 28.42 -9.09 12.08
N ASN A 54 28.88 -9.39 13.30
CA ASN A 54 30.24 -9.86 13.53
C ASN A 54 30.39 -11.34 13.18
N ILE A 55 31.58 -11.72 12.74
CA ILE A 55 31.90 -13.12 12.48
C ILE A 55 31.92 -13.86 13.83
N GLY A 56 31.13 -14.94 13.92
CA GLY A 56 30.98 -15.74 15.15
C GLY A 56 29.71 -15.45 15.95
N GLU A 57 28.88 -14.49 15.53
CA GLU A 57 27.57 -14.27 16.16
C GLU A 57 26.58 -15.41 15.82
N SER A 58 25.86 -15.87 16.84
CA SER A 58 24.90 -16.97 16.73
C SER A 58 23.55 -16.48 16.20
N VAL A 59 23.51 -16.10 14.92
CA VAL A 59 22.30 -15.56 14.26
C VAL A 59 21.10 -16.51 14.33
N GLY A 60 21.32 -17.83 14.34
CA GLY A 60 20.24 -18.82 14.43
C GLY A 60 19.51 -18.81 15.78
N VAL A 61 20.25 -18.68 16.88
CA VAL A 61 19.66 -18.58 18.23
C VAL A 61 18.93 -17.26 18.40
N MET A 62 19.51 -16.17 17.91
CA MET A 62 18.88 -14.84 17.94
C MET A 62 17.56 -14.83 17.16
N ALA A 63 17.52 -15.45 15.98
CA ALA A 63 16.30 -15.57 15.17
C ALA A 63 15.22 -16.44 15.85
N ALA A 64 15.62 -17.52 16.54
CA ALA A 64 14.68 -18.36 17.27
C ALA A 64 14.05 -17.61 18.46
N GLN A 65 14.86 -16.84 19.21
CA GLN A 65 14.39 -16.06 20.35
C GLN A 65 13.50 -14.89 19.94
N SER A 66 13.84 -14.19 18.85
CA SER A 66 13.06 -13.04 18.36
C SER A 66 11.65 -13.42 17.90
N ILE A 67 11.37 -14.71 17.68
CA ILE A 67 10.03 -15.23 17.42
C ILE A 67 9.44 -15.86 18.69
N GLY A 68 10.22 -16.68 19.40
CA GLY A 68 9.74 -17.47 20.53
C GLY A 68 9.33 -16.64 21.75
N GLU A 69 10.18 -15.73 22.20
CA GLU A 69 9.89 -14.89 23.37
C GLU A 69 8.67 -13.99 23.16
N PRO A 70 8.58 -13.16 22.10
CA PRO A 70 7.39 -12.34 21.89
C PRO A 70 6.15 -13.18 21.58
N GLY A 71 6.28 -14.36 20.97
CA GLY A 71 5.15 -15.27 20.73
C GLY A 71 4.53 -15.77 22.04
N THR A 72 5.36 -16.25 22.97
CA THR A 72 4.89 -16.66 24.31
C THR A 72 4.37 -15.49 25.13
N GLN A 73 4.95 -14.30 24.96
CA GLN A 73 4.48 -13.08 25.63
C GLN A 73 3.11 -12.63 25.09
N LEU A 74 2.91 -12.65 23.78
CA LEU A 74 1.65 -12.26 23.13
C LEU A 74 0.51 -13.19 23.51
N THR A 75 0.74 -14.51 23.58
CA THR A 75 -0.29 -15.45 24.02
C THR A 75 -0.70 -15.17 25.45
N MET A 76 0.27 -15.04 26.37
CA MET A 76 -0.01 -14.69 27.77
C MET A 76 -0.77 -13.37 27.89
N ARG A 77 -0.30 -12.29 27.25
CA ARG A 77 -0.98 -10.98 27.31
C ARG A 77 -2.39 -11.02 26.73
N THR A 78 -2.59 -11.70 25.60
CA THR A 78 -3.91 -11.78 24.97
C THR A 78 -4.91 -12.55 25.83
N PHE A 79 -4.50 -13.62 26.52
CA PHE A 79 -5.40 -14.34 27.45
C PHE A 79 -5.73 -13.52 28.70
N HIS A 80 -4.77 -12.78 29.26
CA HIS A 80 -5.01 -11.98 30.47
C HIS A 80 -5.81 -10.70 30.18
N VAL A 81 -5.69 -10.14 28.97
CA VAL A 81 -6.41 -8.94 28.52
C VAL A 81 -7.74 -9.29 27.83
N GLY A 82 -7.90 -10.53 27.33
CA GLY A 82 -9.03 -11.00 26.52
C GLY A 82 -10.41 -10.94 27.17
N GLY A 83 -10.52 -10.58 28.46
CA GLY A 83 -11.79 -10.26 29.10
C GLY A 83 -12.36 -8.88 28.74
N ALA A 84 -11.54 -7.97 28.19
CA ALA A 84 -11.96 -6.65 27.76
C ALA A 84 -11.76 -6.52 26.24
N ALA A 85 -12.81 -6.80 25.46
CA ALA A 85 -12.79 -6.60 24.01
C ALA A 85 -12.77 -5.10 23.68
N SER A 86 -11.60 -4.47 23.70
CA SER A 86 -11.41 -3.15 23.10
C SER A 86 -11.02 -3.34 21.63
N SER A 87 -11.97 -3.16 20.73
CA SER A 87 -11.66 -2.93 19.32
C SER A 87 -10.89 -1.62 19.23
N ALA A 88 -9.56 -1.69 19.14
CA ALA A 88 -8.76 -0.51 18.83
C ALA A 88 -9.24 0.01 17.47
N SER A 89 -9.83 1.20 17.48
CA SER A 89 -10.25 1.89 16.26
C SER A 89 -9.02 2.11 15.40
N VAL A 90 -9.04 1.58 14.18
CA VAL A 90 -7.95 1.80 13.23
C VAL A 90 -8.03 3.26 12.78
N ASP A 91 -6.95 4.00 12.97
CA ASP A 91 -6.84 5.38 12.50
C ASP A 91 -7.03 5.41 10.99
N ASN A 92 -8.13 6.03 10.56
CA ASN A 92 -8.56 6.11 9.16
C ASN A 92 -8.53 7.55 8.63
N SER A 93 -8.02 8.47 9.43
CA SER A 93 -7.99 9.89 9.11
C SER A 93 -6.86 10.60 9.84
N ILE A 94 -6.35 11.65 9.22
CA ILE A 94 -5.39 12.58 9.82
C ILE A 94 -6.13 13.87 10.12
N SER A 95 -6.13 14.25 11.40
CA SER A 95 -6.57 15.56 11.86
C SER A 95 -5.39 16.40 12.33
N VAL A 96 -5.49 17.69 12.04
CA VAL A 96 -4.47 18.69 12.35
C VAL A 96 -4.61 19.09 13.82
N ARG A 97 -3.49 19.33 14.53
CA ARG A 97 -3.55 19.76 15.94
C ARG A 97 -3.50 21.27 16.13
N ASN A 98 -2.96 22.00 15.15
CA ASN A 98 -2.79 23.45 15.22
C ASN A 98 -3.35 24.13 13.97
N ALA A 99 -3.94 25.31 14.13
CA ALA A 99 -4.32 26.10 12.97
C ALA A 99 -3.08 26.55 12.17
N GLY A 100 -3.22 26.61 10.85
CA GLY A 100 -2.16 27.01 9.94
C GLY A 100 -2.55 26.80 8.48
N GLN A 101 -1.60 27.05 7.58
CA GLN A 101 -1.78 26.85 6.15
C GLN A 101 -1.23 25.49 5.74
N ALA A 102 -2.03 24.68 5.03
CA ALA A 102 -1.59 23.40 4.50
C ALA A 102 -0.77 23.59 3.21
N HIS A 103 0.40 22.96 3.15
CA HIS A 103 1.26 22.93 1.97
C HIS A 103 1.51 21.49 1.54
N PHE A 104 1.34 21.21 0.25
CA PHE A 104 1.55 19.88 -0.30
C PHE A 104 2.98 19.68 -0.80
N GLU A 105 3.68 18.70 -0.23
CA GLU A 105 5.01 18.31 -0.68
C GLU A 105 4.97 16.96 -1.41
N ASN A 106 5.62 16.90 -2.58
CA ASN A 106 5.71 15.71 -3.42
C ASN A 106 4.36 15.05 -3.73
N MET A 107 3.29 15.85 -3.78
CA MET A 107 1.93 15.37 -3.97
C MET A 107 1.50 15.44 -5.44
N LYS A 108 1.06 14.30 -5.98
CA LYS A 108 0.28 14.25 -7.23
C LYS A 108 -1.15 13.87 -6.89
N THR A 109 -2.10 14.70 -7.29
CA THR A 109 -3.53 14.49 -7.01
C THR A 109 -4.32 14.28 -8.29
N VAL A 110 -5.30 13.37 -8.24
CA VAL A 110 -6.33 13.21 -9.27
C VAL A 110 -7.69 13.53 -8.65
N GLN A 111 -8.53 14.28 -9.35
CA GLN A 111 -9.87 14.63 -8.86
C GLN A 111 -10.83 13.48 -9.14
N HIS A 112 -11.53 13.01 -8.10
CA HIS A 112 -12.61 12.04 -8.23
C HIS A 112 -13.89 12.74 -8.70
N THR A 113 -14.79 11.99 -9.36
CA THR A 113 -16.15 12.45 -9.71
C THR A 113 -16.96 12.97 -8.51
N ASP A 114 -16.59 12.56 -7.30
CA ASP A 114 -17.30 12.88 -6.07
C ASP A 114 -16.77 14.18 -5.44
N GLY A 115 -15.87 14.87 -6.13
CA GLY A 115 -15.31 16.17 -5.73
C GLY A 115 -14.12 16.09 -4.77
N HIS A 116 -13.73 14.89 -4.33
CA HIS A 116 -12.56 14.68 -3.48
C HIS A 116 -11.27 14.53 -4.31
N LEU A 117 -10.15 15.05 -3.80
CA LEU A 117 -8.83 14.87 -4.39
C LEU A 117 -8.24 13.57 -3.87
N VAL A 118 -7.75 12.70 -4.75
CA VAL A 118 -7.12 11.43 -4.34
C VAL A 118 -5.63 11.48 -4.66
N ILE A 119 -4.81 11.09 -3.69
CA ILE A 119 -3.35 11.08 -3.83
C ILE A 119 -2.92 9.86 -4.64
N VAL A 120 -2.09 10.11 -5.65
CA VAL A 120 -1.50 9.08 -6.52
C VAL A 120 0.02 8.94 -6.29
N SER A 121 0.61 9.75 -5.42
CA SER A 121 2.02 9.66 -5.02
C SER A 121 2.19 8.90 -3.70
N ARG A 122 3.19 8.00 -3.62
CA ARG A 122 3.50 7.24 -2.38
C ARG A 122 4.26 8.05 -1.35
N SER A 123 5.03 9.04 -1.79
CA SER A 123 5.85 9.91 -0.95
C SER A 123 5.16 11.25 -0.66
N ALA A 124 3.82 11.27 -0.64
CA ALA A 124 3.05 12.49 -0.38
C ALA A 124 3.14 12.89 1.09
N GLU A 125 3.48 14.16 1.31
CA GLU A 125 3.50 14.75 2.63
C GLU A 125 2.67 16.04 2.64
N ILE A 126 1.95 16.26 3.73
CA ILE A 126 1.26 17.52 4.00
C ILE A 126 2.01 18.20 5.14
N ALA A 127 2.63 19.33 4.84
CA ALA A 127 3.27 20.20 5.82
C ALA A 127 2.28 21.30 6.23
N LEU A 128 2.31 21.69 7.50
CA LEU A 128 1.55 22.79 8.04
C LEU A 128 2.46 23.93 8.39
N THR A 129 2.17 25.09 7.82
CA THR A 129 2.97 26.30 7.99
C THR A 129 2.18 27.33 8.79
N ASP A 130 2.85 27.97 9.76
CA ASP A 130 2.30 29.08 10.53
C ASP A 130 2.27 30.39 9.70
N GLU A 131 1.59 31.44 10.16
CA GLU A 131 1.55 32.75 9.48
C GLU A 131 2.95 33.36 9.25
N LEU A 132 3.94 32.90 10.02
CA LEU A 132 5.35 33.30 9.95
C LEU A 132 6.20 32.44 9.00
N GLY A 133 5.60 31.54 8.22
CA GLY A 133 6.31 30.71 7.24
C GLY A 133 7.13 29.57 7.85
N ARG A 134 6.86 29.19 9.11
CA ARG A 134 7.55 28.08 9.79
C ARG A 134 6.71 26.81 9.76
N GLU A 135 7.31 25.70 9.34
CA GLU A 135 6.71 24.38 9.43
C GLU A 135 6.50 23.98 10.90
N ARG A 136 5.26 23.62 11.24
CA ARG A 136 4.87 23.14 12.57
C ARG A 136 4.68 21.64 12.60
N GLU A 137 4.00 21.11 11.60
CA GLU A 137 3.58 19.71 11.56
C GLU A 137 3.80 19.16 10.15
N ARG A 138 4.16 17.88 10.08
CA ARG A 138 4.38 17.15 8.83
C ARG A 138 3.70 15.80 8.93
N TYR A 139 2.79 15.54 8.01
CA TYR A 139 1.98 14.34 7.96
C TYR A 139 2.29 13.56 6.69
N LYS A 140 2.74 12.31 6.85
CA LYS A 140 2.84 11.37 5.72
C LYS A 140 1.45 10.87 5.37
N VAL A 141 1.03 11.04 4.12
CA VAL A 141 -0.29 10.62 3.65
C VAL A 141 -0.15 9.41 2.74
N PRO A 142 -0.83 8.29 3.03
CA PRO A 142 -0.68 7.09 2.23
C PRO A 142 -1.30 7.26 0.84
N TYR A 143 -0.77 6.50 -0.13
CA TYR A 143 -1.30 6.41 -1.48
C TYR A 143 -2.78 6.01 -1.47
N GLY A 144 -3.58 6.69 -2.29
CA GLY A 144 -5.01 6.42 -2.38
C GLY A 144 -5.87 7.09 -1.31
N SER A 145 -5.28 7.91 -0.44
CA SER A 145 -6.04 8.72 0.51
C SER A 145 -6.83 9.81 -0.20
N SER A 146 -8.05 10.05 0.26
CA SER A 146 -8.83 11.22 -0.12
C SER A 146 -8.44 12.43 0.74
N VAL A 147 -7.96 13.48 0.07
CA VAL A 147 -7.62 14.76 0.66
C VAL A 147 -8.85 15.66 0.59
N LEU A 148 -9.19 16.23 1.74
CA LEU A 148 -10.38 17.06 1.93
C LEU A 148 -10.06 18.56 1.79
N VAL A 149 -8.78 18.91 1.81
CA VAL A 149 -8.27 20.28 1.72
C VAL A 149 -7.55 20.50 0.39
N LYS A 150 -7.41 21.76 -0.02
CA LYS A 150 -6.62 22.18 -1.18
C LYS A 150 -5.24 22.66 -0.74
N ASP A 151 -4.33 22.73 -1.70
CA ASP A 151 -3.02 23.34 -1.47
C ASP A 151 -3.19 24.82 -1.12
N GLU A 152 -2.41 25.28 -0.15
CA GLU A 152 -2.45 26.63 0.44
C GLU A 152 -3.75 26.99 1.18
N GLU A 153 -4.62 26.02 1.47
CA GLU A 153 -5.85 26.25 2.23
C GLU A 153 -5.55 26.46 3.73
N GLN A 154 -6.25 27.42 4.33
CA GLN A 154 -6.19 27.64 5.78
C GLN A 154 -7.02 26.57 6.48
N VAL A 155 -6.39 25.88 7.44
CA VAL A 155 -7.04 24.82 8.22
C VAL A 155 -7.11 25.19 9.70
N GLU A 156 -8.22 24.81 10.31
CA GLU A 156 -8.43 25.01 11.75
C GLU A 156 -7.88 23.83 12.56
N SER A 157 -7.58 24.10 13.84
CA SER A 157 -7.20 23.05 14.78
C SER A 157 -8.32 22.01 14.91
N GLY A 158 -8.01 20.75 14.70
CA GLY A 158 -8.93 19.62 14.75
C GLY A 158 -9.57 19.26 13.40
N GLN A 159 -9.31 20.02 12.35
CA GLN A 159 -9.84 19.73 11.01
C GLN A 159 -9.18 18.48 10.42
N THR A 160 -9.99 17.61 9.82
CA THR A 160 -9.52 16.42 9.10
C THR A 160 -9.01 16.82 7.72
N ILE A 161 -7.73 16.54 7.45
CA ILE A 161 -7.08 16.88 6.17
C ILE A 161 -7.09 15.72 5.17
N ALA A 162 -6.97 14.49 5.65
CA ALA A 162 -6.95 13.30 4.81
C ALA A 162 -7.74 12.16 5.46
N LYS A 163 -8.41 11.37 4.63
CA LYS A 163 -9.14 10.17 5.02
C LYS A 163 -8.78 9.02 4.09
N TRP A 164 -8.72 7.82 4.62
CA TRP A 164 -8.57 6.61 3.83
C TRP A 164 -9.38 5.47 4.45
N ASP A 165 -9.57 4.40 3.71
CA ASP A 165 -10.10 3.16 4.24
C ASP A 165 -8.93 2.25 4.63
N PRO A 166 -8.77 1.89 5.92
CA PRO A 166 -7.67 1.02 6.34
C PRO A 166 -7.72 -0.40 5.74
N HIS A 167 -8.89 -0.83 5.25
CA HIS A 167 -9.10 -2.19 4.74
C HIS A 167 -8.97 -2.28 3.23
N THR A 168 -8.88 -1.15 2.54
CA THR A 168 -8.81 -1.13 1.08
C THR A 168 -7.67 -0.26 0.59
N HIS A 169 -6.86 -0.82 -0.32
CA HIS A 169 -5.82 -0.07 -1.01
C HIS A 169 -6.32 0.17 -2.44
N PRO A 170 -6.75 1.40 -2.78
CA PRO A 170 -7.23 1.68 -4.12
C PRO A 170 -6.05 1.68 -5.10
N ILE A 171 -6.24 1.09 -6.28
CA ILE A 171 -5.34 1.21 -7.43
C ILE A 171 -5.99 2.24 -8.36
N ILE A 172 -5.28 3.34 -8.57
CA ILE A 172 -5.74 4.52 -9.29
C ILE A 172 -4.93 4.64 -10.56
N THR A 173 -5.58 5.13 -11.60
CA THR A 173 -4.98 5.30 -12.92
C THR A 173 -4.70 6.79 -13.17
N GLU A 174 -3.47 7.11 -13.58
CA GLU A 174 -3.08 8.50 -13.88
C GLU A 174 -3.61 8.97 -15.25
N PHE A 175 -3.82 8.03 -16.17
CA PHE A 175 -4.13 8.30 -17.57
C PHE A 175 -5.57 7.97 -17.92
N ALA A 176 -6.17 8.83 -18.74
CA ALA A 176 -7.45 8.57 -19.39
C ALA A 176 -7.25 7.55 -20.51
N GLY A 177 -8.09 6.53 -20.56
CA GLY A 177 -7.99 5.49 -21.56
C GLY A 177 -8.98 4.37 -21.34
N THR A 178 -8.94 3.38 -22.23
CA THR A 178 -9.84 2.22 -22.15
C THR A 178 -9.17 1.12 -21.35
N ALA A 179 -9.82 0.64 -20.29
CA ALA A 179 -9.32 -0.50 -19.53
C ALA A 179 -9.64 -1.80 -20.27
N ARG A 180 -8.63 -2.66 -20.43
CA ARG A 180 -8.73 -3.99 -21.01
C ARG A 180 -8.23 -5.02 -20.02
N PHE A 181 -8.97 -6.10 -19.85
CA PHE A 181 -8.54 -7.20 -18.99
C PHE A 181 -7.52 -8.10 -19.69
N SER A 182 -6.45 -8.43 -18.97
CA SER A 182 -5.44 -9.41 -19.39
C SER A 182 -5.35 -10.51 -18.36
N ASP A 183 -5.50 -11.76 -18.80
CA ASP A 183 -5.45 -12.95 -17.95
C ASP A 183 -6.49 -12.99 -16.81
N ILE A 184 -7.60 -12.26 -16.96
CA ILE A 184 -8.75 -12.30 -16.05
C ILE A 184 -9.83 -13.16 -16.71
N VAL A 185 -9.97 -14.39 -16.24
CA VAL A 185 -10.93 -15.37 -16.74
C VAL A 185 -11.76 -15.88 -15.56
N ASP A 186 -13.08 -15.77 -15.70
CA ASP A 186 -14.03 -16.24 -14.70
C ASP A 186 -13.88 -17.75 -14.45
N GLY A 187 -13.89 -18.14 -13.18
CA GLY A 187 -13.67 -19.51 -12.70
C GLY A 187 -12.23 -20.02 -12.77
N SER A 188 -11.28 -19.26 -13.35
CA SER A 188 -9.86 -19.64 -13.41
C SER A 188 -8.96 -18.71 -12.61
N THR A 189 -8.94 -17.42 -12.94
CA THR A 189 -8.11 -16.40 -12.26
C THR A 189 -8.95 -15.43 -11.43
N ALA A 190 -10.24 -15.30 -11.74
CA ALA A 190 -11.19 -14.46 -11.01
C ALA A 190 -12.51 -15.19 -10.77
N THR A 191 -13.27 -14.73 -9.78
CA THR A 191 -14.64 -15.16 -9.52
C THR A 191 -15.56 -13.95 -9.46
N VAL A 192 -16.77 -14.05 -10.01
CA VAL A 192 -17.78 -13.00 -9.88
C VAL A 192 -18.43 -13.11 -8.50
N LYS A 193 -18.23 -12.08 -7.66
CA LYS A 193 -18.99 -11.89 -6.42
C LYS A 193 -20.12 -10.90 -6.68
N VAL A 194 -21.34 -11.37 -6.44
CA VAL A 194 -22.51 -10.50 -6.38
C VAL A 194 -22.67 -10.06 -4.94
N ASP A 195 -22.71 -8.76 -4.71
CA ASP A 195 -23.01 -8.21 -3.39
C ASP A 195 -24.52 -8.30 -3.14
N ASP A 196 -24.93 -9.06 -2.12
CA ASP A 196 -26.33 -9.30 -1.77
C ASP A 196 -27.09 -8.02 -1.41
N ALA A 197 -26.39 -6.97 -0.94
CA ALA A 197 -27.01 -5.71 -0.54
C ALA A 197 -27.27 -4.76 -1.71
N THR A 198 -26.38 -4.74 -2.71
CA THR A 198 -26.42 -3.77 -3.82
C THR A 198 -26.82 -4.40 -5.15
N GLY A 199 -26.80 -5.73 -5.26
CA GLY A 199 -27.03 -6.47 -6.50
C GLY A 199 -25.94 -6.24 -7.56
N MET A 200 -24.86 -5.54 -7.21
CA MET A 200 -23.77 -5.24 -8.13
C MET A 200 -22.80 -6.43 -8.20
N SER A 201 -22.48 -6.87 -9.41
CA SER A 201 -21.45 -7.88 -9.65
C SER A 201 -20.06 -7.22 -9.70
N SER A 202 -19.16 -7.65 -8.83
CA SER A 202 -17.74 -7.29 -8.83
C SER A 202 -16.91 -8.54 -9.08
N PHE A 203 -15.81 -8.43 -9.82
CA PHE A 203 -14.87 -9.55 -9.95
C PHE A 203 -13.92 -9.56 -8.76
N GLU A 204 -13.55 -10.73 -8.25
CA GLU A 204 -12.53 -10.90 -7.23
C GLU A 204 -11.43 -11.82 -7.75
N ILE A 205 -10.17 -11.35 -7.67
CA ILE A 205 -9.01 -12.14 -8.09
C ILE A 205 -8.71 -13.24 -7.08
N LEU A 206 -8.65 -14.49 -7.55
CA LEU A 206 -8.34 -15.65 -6.72
C LEU A 206 -6.86 -15.66 -6.32
N ALA A 207 -6.57 -16.15 -5.11
CA ALA A 207 -5.21 -16.42 -4.65
C ALA A 207 -4.58 -17.56 -5.46
N THR A 208 -3.26 -17.55 -5.65
CA THR A 208 -2.54 -18.57 -6.46
C THR A 208 -2.83 -20.01 -6.04
N ARG A 209 -3.17 -20.23 -4.76
CA ARG A 209 -3.56 -21.54 -4.21
C ARG A 209 -4.92 -22.04 -4.72
N ASP A 210 -5.86 -21.12 -4.95
CA ASP A 210 -7.26 -21.40 -5.29
C ASP A 210 -7.50 -21.34 -6.81
N ARG A 211 -6.46 -21.01 -7.59
CA ARG A 211 -6.50 -21.00 -9.06
C ARG A 211 -6.43 -22.43 -9.63
N SER A 212 -7.07 -22.62 -10.77
CA SER A 212 -6.97 -23.86 -11.54
C SER A 212 -5.51 -24.15 -11.93
N SER A 213 -5.17 -25.43 -12.14
CA SER A 213 -3.79 -25.85 -12.46
C SER A 213 -3.21 -25.17 -13.70
N SER A 214 -4.03 -24.90 -14.71
CA SER A 214 -3.64 -24.18 -15.94
C SER A 214 -3.48 -22.67 -15.74
N ALA A 215 -3.97 -22.12 -14.63
CA ALA A 215 -4.00 -20.68 -14.36
C ALA A 215 -3.03 -20.25 -13.23
N LYS A 216 -2.18 -21.14 -12.74
CA LYS A 216 -1.19 -20.83 -11.68
C LYS A 216 -0.12 -19.85 -12.13
N ASP A 217 0.30 -19.94 -13.39
CA ASP A 217 1.34 -19.06 -13.97
C ASP A 217 0.77 -17.75 -14.53
N LEU A 218 -0.56 -17.66 -14.67
CA LEU A 218 -1.21 -16.46 -15.17
C LEU A 218 -1.11 -15.31 -14.17
N ARG A 219 -0.78 -14.12 -14.66
CA ARG A 219 -0.66 -12.90 -13.85
C ARG A 219 -1.78 -11.95 -14.25
N PRO A 220 -2.93 -11.98 -13.54
CA PRO A 220 -4.05 -11.10 -13.87
C PRO A 220 -3.60 -9.65 -13.82
N ALA A 221 -3.84 -8.93 -14.90
CA ALA A 221 -3.45 -7.54 -15.05
C ALA A 221 -4.52 -6.75 -15.80
N ILE A 222 -4.57 -5.46 -15.52
CA ILE A 222 -5.41 -4.51 -16.25
C ILE A 222 -4.49 -3.70 -17.14
N ILE A 223 -4.74 -3.74 -18.44
CA ILE A 223 -4.01 -2.95 -19.42
C ILE A 223 -4.84 -1.73 -19.73
N LEU A 224 -4.25 -0.56 -19.56
CA LEU A 224 -4.90 0.71 -19.85
C LEU A 224 -4.35 1.25 -21.16
N ASN A 225 -5.21 1.28 -22.17
CA ASN A 225 -4.89 1.81 -23.49
C ASN A 225 -5.20 3.30 -23.50
N THR A 226 -4.16 4.12 -23.39
CA THR A 226 -4.28 5.58 -23.46
C THR A 226 -4.64 5.99 -24.89
N ASP A 227 -5.39 7.08 -25.06
CA ASP A 227 -5.68 7.66 -26.39
C ASP A 227 -4.40 8.02 -27.17
N GLU A 228 -3.28 8.16 -26.49
CA GLU A 228 -1.94 8.43 -27.04
C GLU A 228 -1.20 7.16 -27.52
N GLY A 229 -1.83 5.99 -27.49
CA GLY A 229 -1.25 4.72 -27.93
C GLY A 229 -0.22 4.11 -26.98
N LYS A 230 -0.12 4.62 -25.74
CA LYS A 230 0.72 4.08 -24.68
C LYS A 230 -0.09 3.09 -23.83
N GLU A 231 0.41 1.87 -23.72
CA GLU A 231 -0.15 0.82 -22.88
C GLU A 231 0.50 0.85 -21.49
N VAL A 232 -0.32 1.02 -20.45
CA VAL A 232 0.14 0.93 -19.06
C VAL A 232 -0.45 -0.32 -18.42
N VAL A 233 0.41 -1.20 -17.90
CA VAL A 233 0.00 -2.48 -17.32
C VAL A 233 -0.01 -2.39 -15.80
N TYR A 234 -1.15 -2.65 -15.19
CA TYR A 234 -1.33 -2.73 -13.73
C TYR A 234 -1.52 -4.19 -13.32
N PHE A 235 -0.53 -4.74 -12.61
CA PHE A 235 -0.62 -6.10 -12.07
C PHE A 235 -1.54 -6.14 -10.86
N LEU A 236 -2.47 -7.09 -10.84
CA LEU A 236 -3.41 -7.25 -9.73
C LEU A 236 -2.94 -8.35 -8.78
N PRO A 237 -2.73 -8.03 -7.50
CA PRO A 237 -2.47 -9.05 -6.50
C PRO A 237 -3.73 -9.89 -6.21
N ALA A 238 -3.54 -11.01 -5.52
CA ALA A 238 -4.64 -11.82 -5.01
C ALA A 238 -5.60 -11.00 -4.13
N GLU A 239 -6.88 -11.39 -4.13
CA GLU A 239 -7.97 -10.78 -3.33
C GLU A 239 -8.31 -9.34 -3.73
N THR A 240 -7.90 -8.92 -4.94
CA THR A 240 -8.28 -7.63 -5.50
C THR A 240 -9.72 -7.68 -6.01
N ILE A 241 -10.54 -6.73 -5.56
CA ILE A 241 -11.91 -6.53 -6.02
C ILE A 241 -11.92 -5.51 -7.15
N ILE A 242 -12.49 -5.95 -8.26
CA ILE A 242 -12.55 -5.29 -9.55
C ILE A 242 -13.99 -4.79 -9.73
N ARG A 243 -14.19 -3.46 -9.68
CA ARG A 243 -15.51 -2.80 -9.77
C ARG A 243 -15.87 -2.22 -11.14
N VAL A 244 -14.90 -2.13 -12.02
CA VAL A 244 -15.03 -1.63 -13.39
C VAL A 244 -15.20 -2.79 -14.38
N SER A 245 -15.84 -2.49 -15.51
CA SER A 245 -16.11 -3.46 -16.58
C SER A 245 -15.02 -3.45 -17.66
N ASP A 246 -14.86 -4.57 -18.38
CA ASP A 246 -13.94 -4.65 -19.53
C ASP A 246 -14.41 -3.71 -20.66
N GLY A 247 -13.52 -2.83 -21.14
CA GLY A 247 -13.83 -1.81 -22.15
C GLY A 247 -14.38 -0.49 -21.60
N GLU A 248 -14.46 -0.31 -20.28
CA GLU A 248 -14.87 0.96 -19.69
C GLU A 248 -13.79 2.04 -19.91
N LYS A 249 -14.24 3.26 -20.24
CA LYS A 249 -13.35 4.42 -20.43
C LYS A 249 -13.08 5.08 -19.08
N SER A 250 -11.81 5.31 -18.78
CA SER A 250 -11.36 6.21 -17.72
C SER A 250 -11.16 7.61 -18.29
N SER A 251 -11.62 8.61 -17.57
CA SER A 251 -11.24 10.00 -17.76
C SER A 251 -10.40 10.47 -16.57
N SER A 252 -9.21 11.01 -16.84
CA SER A 252 -8.33 11.64 -15.85
C SER A 252 -8.04 13.11 -16.17
N ARG A 253 -8.72 13.69 -17.18
CA ARG A 253 -8.45 15.05 -17.64
C ARG A 253 -9.25 16.08 -16.86
N PHE A 254 -8.52 17.05 -16.29
CA PHE A 254 -9.01 18.32 -15.75
C PHE A 254 -9.75 19.10 -16.86
N ASP A 255 -11.02 18.79 -17.08
CA ASP A 255 -11.91 19.63 -17.89
C ASP A 255 -13.15 19.94 -17.05
N SER A 256 -13.48 21.22 -17.01
CA SER A 256 -14.58 21.90 -16.30
C SER A 256 -16.00 21.44 -16.66
N ARG A 257 -16.18 20.22 -17.18
CA ARG A 257 -17.47 19.64 -17.54
C ARG A 257 -17.74 18.38 -16.73
N PRO A 258 -18.94 18.21 -16.16
CA PRO A 258 -19.27 16.99 -15.44
C PRO A 258 -19.40 15.84 -16.45
N CYS A 259 -18.37 15.00 -16.54
CA CYS A 259 -18.41 13.75 -17.30
C CYS A 259 -18.05 12.59 -16.35
N PRO A 260 -18.81 11.48 -16.32
CA PRO A 260 -18.71 10.49 -15.28
C PRO A 260 -17.83 9.34 -15.75
N THR A 261 -16.60 9.18 -15.25
CA THR A 261 -15.94 7.88 -15.01
C THR A 261 -14.45 8.08 -14.74
N SER A 262 -14.08 7.97 -13.47
CA SER A 262 -12.71 7.69 -13.01
C SER A 262 -12.69 6.23 -12.56
N LEU A 263 -11.83 5.40 -13.18
CA LEU A 263 -11.81 3.95 -12.90
C LEU A 263 -10.99 3.68 -11.63
N PHE A 264 -11.63 3.08 -10.63
CA PHE A 264 -11.02 2.70 -9.36
C PHE A 264 -11.16 1.19 -9.11
N TRP A 265 -10.10 0.60 -8.59
CA TRP A 265 -10.03 -0.81 -8.20
C TRP A 265 -9.51 -0.91 -6.77
N TYR A 266 -9.90 -1.90 -5.99
CA TYR A 266 -9.51 -1.97 -4.57
C TYR A 266 -8.93 -3.34 -4.22
N LYS A 267 -7.76 -3.37 -3.57
CA LYS A 267 -7.29 -4.58 -2.89
C LYS A 267 -7.88 -4.63 -1.49
N ARG A 268 -8.72 -5.62 -1.19
CA ARG A 268 -9.28 -5.82 0.16
C ARG A 268 -8.40 -6.81 0.91
N TYR A 269 -7.82 -6.39 2.02
CA TYR A 269 -7.18 -7.34 2.94
C TYR A 269 -8.26 -7.94 3.82
N TYR A 270 -8.73 -9.15 3.49
CA TYR A 270 -9.52 -9.93 4.43
C TYR A 270 -8.58 -10.53 5.48
N ARG A 271 -8.52 -9.92 6.67
CA ARG A 271 -8.04 -10.64 7.85
C ARG A 271 -9.10 -11.67 8.19
N TRP A 272 -8.87 -12.92 7.80
CA TRP A 272 -9.66 -14.07 8.26
C TRP A 272 -9.75 -14.02 9.79
N SER A 273 -10.92 -13.68 10.33
CA SER A 273 -11.25 -14.06 11.71
C SER A 273 -11.38 -15.57 11.69
N THR A 274 -10.36 -16.25 12.17
CA THR A 274 -10.44 -17.69 12.39
C THR A 274 -11.55 -17.92 13.40
N THR A 275 -12.60 -18.59 12.95
CA THR A 275 -13.62 -19.21 13.81
C THR A 275 -12.87 -20.12 14.78
N CYS A 276 -12.78 -19.71 16.04
CA CYS A 276 -12.45 -20.60 17.15
C CYS A 276 -13.76 -20.96 17.83
N CYS A 277 -14.01 -22.28 17.86
CA CYS A 277 -15.07 -23.08 18.50
C CYS A 277 -16.12 -22.37 19.35
#